data_AF-A0A1R1S8B0-F1
#
_entry.id   AF-A0A1R1S8B0-F1
#
_cell.length_a   1.000
_cell.length_b   1.000
_cell.length_c   1.000
_cell.angle_alpha   90.00
_cell.angle_beta   90.00
_cell.angle_gamma   90.00
#
_symmetry.space_group_name_H-M   'P 1'
#
loop_
_entity.id
_entity.type
_entity.pdbx_description
1 polymer ?
#
loop_
_entity_poly.entity_id
_entity_poly.type
_entity_poly.pdbx_seq_one_letter_code
_entity_poly.pdbx_strand_id
1 'polypeptide(L)'
;MATDQEPEIAEDGVQEVPLTIARPLLTRLIEQAREDDLVSALTVRGRRRAYLVTPDFYDQAEKDRAFMKRLEAATRKLTPAQQEALGTDLVRLMFPS
;
A
#
# COMPACT_ATOMS: atom_id res chain seq x y z
N MET A 1 -25.28 -3.53 20.11
CA MET A 1 -25.71 -2.61 19.04
C MET A 1 -24.61 -2.59 17.99
N ALA A 2 -24.87 -3.10 16.80
CA ALA A 2 -23.96 -2.94 15.67
C ALA A 2 -24.18 -1.51 15.17
N THR A 3 -23.19 -0.65 15.28
CA THR A 3 -23.19 0.62 14.57
C THR A 3 -22.98 0.28 13.10
N ASP A 4 -24.04 0.41 12.31
CA ASP A 4 -23.96 0.45 10.85
C ASP A 4 -23.17 1.70 10.47
N GLN A 5 -21.84 1.62 10.58
CA GLN A 5 -20.94 2.66 10.10
C GLN A 5 -20.91 2.54 8.58
N GLU A 6 -21.35 3.59 7.89
CA GLU A 6 -21.21 3.70 6.44
C GLU A 6 -19.72 3.76 6.06
N PRO A 7 -19.35 3.35 4.84
CA PRO A 7 -17.99 3.51 4.35
C PRO A 7 -17.52 4.97 4.38
N GLU A 8 -16.33 5.22 4.92
CA GLU A 8 -15.74 6.56 5.05
C GLU A 8 -14.34 6.60 4.44
N ILE A 9 -13.96 7.70 3.78
CA ILE A 9 -12.59 7.88 3.26
C ILE A 9 -11.75 8.52 4.36
N ALA A 10 -10.69 7.83 4.79
CA ALA A 10 -9.74 8.33 5.78
C ALA A 10 -8.77 9.37 5.18
N GLU A 11 -8.01 10.05 6.04
CA GLU A 11 -7.04 11.09 5.62
C GLU A 11 -5.99 10.61 4.62
N ASP A 12 -5.66 9.31 4.64
CA ASP A 12 -4.72 8.69 3.71
C ASP A 12 -5.35 8.27 2.37
N GLY A 13 -6.61 8.67 2.13
CA GLY A 13 -7.36 8.37 0.90
C GLY A 13 -7.93 6.96 0.83
N VAL A 14 -7.75 6.14 1.87
CA VAL A 14 -8.29 4.78 1.92
C VAL A 14 -9.74 4.80 2.42
N GLN A 15 -10.62 4.10 1.71
CA GLN A 15 -11.99 3.89 2.15
C GLN A 15 -12.05 2.81 3.24
N GLU A 16 -12.51 3.14 4.43
CA GLU A 16 -12.72 2.19 5.51
C GLU A 16 -14.14 1.60 5.46
N VAL A 17 -14.23 0.28 5.38
CA VAL A 17 -15.50 -0.46 5.25
C VAL A 17 -15.63 -1.49 6.38
N PRO A 18 -16.57 -1.34 7.31
CA PRO A 18 -16.81 -2.37 8.32
C PRO A 18 -17.19 -3.71 7.70
N LEU A 19 -16.56 -4.80 8.18
CA LEU A 19 -16.84 -6.15 7.67
C LEU A 19 -18.32 -6.57 7.78
N THR A 20 -19.06 -5.99 8.74
CA THR A 20 -20.49 -6.22 8.93
C THR A 20 -21.33 -5.80 7.73
N ILE A 21 -20.87 -4.80 6.96
CA ILE A 21 -21.57 -4.29 5.76
C ILE A 21 -20.80 -4.55 4.46
N ALA A 22 -19.54 -5.00 4.54
CA ALA A 22 -18.70 -5.19 3.35
C ALA A 22 -19.24 -6.22 2.36
N ARG A 23 -19.79 -7.34 2.85
CA ARG A 23 -20.24 -8.46 2.01
C ARG A 23 -21.23 -8.05 0.92
N PRO A 24 -22.36 -7.37 1.22
CA PRO A 24 -23.28 -6.91 0.17
C PRO A 24 -22.69 -5.84 -0.75
N LEU A 25 -21.59 -5.17 -0.36
CA LEU A 25 -20.96 -4.11 -1.13
C LEU A 25 -19.83 -4.59 -2.05
N LEU A 26 -19.45 -5.87 -2.00
CA LEU A 26 -18.25 -6.38 -2.66
C LEU A 26 -18.15 -6.01 -4.16
N THR A 27 -19.24 -6.15 -4.92
CA THR A 27 -19.24 -5.77 -6.34
C THR A 27 -18.86 -4.31 -6.53
N ARG A 28 -19.51 -3.40 -5.79
CA ARG A 28 -19.22 -1.97 -5.83
C ARG A 28 -17.78 -1.68 -5.42
N LEU A 29 -17.28 -2.31 -4.35
CA LEU A 29 -15.90 -2.09 -3.89
C LEU A 29 -14.87 -2.54 -4.93
N ILE A 30 -15.15 -3.62 -5.66
CA ILE A 30 -14.31 -4.09 -6.76
C ILE A 30 -14.33 -3.11 -7.93
N GLU A 31 -15.50 -2.60 -8.30
CA GLU A 31 -15.65 -1.59 -9.36
C GLU A 31 -14.91 -0.30 -8.98
N GLN A 32 -15.10 0.22 -7.78
CA GLN A 32 -14.39 1.41 -7.29
C GLN A 32 -12.88 1.24 -7.28
N ALA A 33 -12.37 0.07 -6.88
CA ALA A 33 -10.94 -0.21 -6.94
C ALA A 33 -10.40 -0.24 -8.39
N ARG A 34 -11.21 -0.67 -9.36
CA ARG A 34 -10.79 -0.80 -10.77
C ARG A 34 -11.00 0.45 -11.60
N GLU A 35 -12.03 1.21 -11.32
CA GLU A 35 -12.48 2.34 -12.14
C GLU A 35 -12.08 3.69 -11.53
N ASP A 36 -12.06 3.78 -10.19
CA ASP A 36 -11.78 5.03 -9.47
C ASP A 36 -10.39 5.01 -8.78
N ASP A 37 -9.61 3.93 -8.94
CA ASP A 37 -8.37 3.66 -8.20
C ASP A 37 -8.53 3.76 -6.66
N LEU A 38 -9.75 3.55 -6.16
CA LEU A 38 -10.08 3.70 -4.74
C LEU A 38 -9.82 2.42 -3.94
N VAL A 39 -8.79 2.44 -3.10
CA VAL A 39 -8.44 1.34 -2.21
C VAL A 39 -9.40 1.29 -1.02
N SER A 40 -9.94 0.11 -0.74
CA SER A 40 -10.83 -0.14 0.41
C SER A 40 -10.16 -1.00 1.47
N ALA A 41 -10.15 -0.55 2.73
CA ALA A 41 -9.76 -1.33 3.88
C ALA A 41 -10.99 -1.93 4.58
N LEU A 42 -11.02 -3.26 4.70
CA LEU A 42 -12.01 -3.98 5.48
C LEU A 42 -11.65 -3.89 6.97
N THR A 43 -12.57 -3.37 7.79
CA THR A 43 -12.31 -3.07 9.20
C THR A 43 -13.10 -3.96 10.18
N VAL A 44 -12.51 -4.17 11.37
CA VAL A 44 -13.16 -4.80 12.53
C VAL A 44 -12.87 -3.93 13.74
N ARG A 45 -13.94 -3.38 14.36
CA ARG A 45 -13.84 -2.46 15.51
C ARG A 45 -12.89 -1.27 15.21
N GLY A 46 -13.06 -0.66 14.03
CA GLY A 46 -12.25 0.49 13.59
C GLY A 46 -10.80 0.18 13.25
N ARG A 47 -10.41 -1.11 13.14
CA ARG A 47 -9.05 -1.50 12.76
C ARG A 47 -9.05 -2.17 11.40
N ARG A 48 -8.22 -1.70 10.48
CA ARG A 48 -7.99 -2.30 9.17
C ARG A 48 -7.45 -3.73 9.31
N ARG A 49 -8.06 -4.68 8.61
CA ARG A 49 -7.72 -6.11 8.67
C ARG A 49 -7.28 -6.67 7.33
N ALA A 50 -7.88 -6.19 6.26
CA ALA A 50 -7.54 -6.54 4.90
C ALA A 50 -7.75 -5.32 4.00
N TYR A 51 -7.02 -5.28 2.89
CA TYR A 51 -7.24 -4.30 1.84
C TYR A 51 -7.78 -5.01 0.61
N LEU A 52 -8.74 -4.38 -0.05
CA LEU A 52 -9.18 -4.72 -1.39
C LEU A 52 -8.44 -3.78 -2.35
N VAL A 53 -7.67 -4.39 -3.24
CA VAL A 53 -6.85 -3.72 -4.25
C VAL A 53 -7.02 -4.45 -5.57
N THR A 54 -6.62 -3.81 -6.67
CA THR A 54 -6.60 -4.47 -7.99
C THR A 54 -5.49 -5.53 -8.05
N PRO A 55 -5.62 -6.55 -8.93
CA PRO A 55 -4.54 -7.50 -9.18
C PRO A 55 -3.23 -6.82 -9.60
N ASP A 56 -3.30 -5.80 -10.46
CA ASP A 56 -2.12 -5.07 -10.95
C ASP A 56 -1.37 -4.38 -9.80
N PHE A 57 -2.10 -3.79 -8.86
CA PHE A 57 -1.51 -3.20 -7.65
C PHE A 57 -0.79 -4.26 -6.82
N TYR A 58 -1.43 -5.42 -6.59
CA TYR A 58 -0.82 -6.51 -5.83
C TYR A 58 0.45 -7.05 -6.50
N ASP A 59 0.39 -7.29 -7.82
CA ASP A 59 1.52 -7.79 -8.60
C ASP A 59 2.69 -6.80 -8.59
N GLN A 60 2.40 -5.50 -8.67
CA GLN A 60 3.41 -4.46 -8.58
C GLN A 60 4.03 -4.42 -7.18
N ALA A 61 3.21 -4.46 -6.12
CA ALA A 61 3.70 -4.49 -4.74
C ALA A 61 4.64 -5.69 -4.47
N GLU A 62 4.35 -6.85 -5.05
CA GLU A 62 5.23 -8.03 -4.94
C GLU A 62 6.55 -7.85 -5.73
N LYS A 63 6.50 -7.26 -6.93
CA LYS A 63 7.71 -6.92 -7.70
C LYS A 63 8.58 -5.91 -6.96
N ASP A 64 7.97 -4.87 -6.39
CA ASP A 64 8.66 -3.83 -5.61
C ASP A 64 9.31 -4.43 -4.37
N ARG A 65 8.58 -5.30 -3.63
CA ARG A 65 9.11 -6.04 -2.49
C ARG A 65 10.32 -6.90 -2.88
N ALA A 66 10.24 -7.60 -4.02
CA ALA A 66 11.34 -8.42 -4.53
C ALA A 66 12.55 -7.57 -4.94
N PHE A 67 12.30 -6.42 -5.59
CA PHE A 67 13.34 -5.48 -5.98
C PHE A 67 14.06 -4.90 -4.75
N MET A 68 13.32 -4.43 -3.75
CA MET A 68 13.89 -3.89 -2.51
C MET A 68 14.73 -4.91 -1.75
N LYS A 69 14.29 -6.18 -1.67
CA LYS A 69 15.09 -7.26 -1.09
C LYS A 69 16.42 -7.48 -1.82
N ARG A 70 16.40 -7.41 -3.16
CA ARG A 70 17.64 -7.53 -3.96
C ARG A 70 18.56 -6.33 -3.74
N LEU A 71 17.98 -5.13 -3.68
CA LEU A 71 18.73 -3.91 -3.39
C LEU A 71 19.41 -4.00 -2.03
N GLU A 72 18.68 -4.40 -0.97
CA GLU A 72 19.23 -4.61 0.38
C GLU A 72 20.34 -5.67 0.40
N ALA A 73 20.14 -6.79 -0.30
CA ALA A 73 21.17 -7.84 -0.39
C ALA A 73 22.42 -7.39 -1.14
N ALA A 74 22.26 -6.54 -2.17
CA ALA A 74 23.38 -5.97 -2.91
C ALA A 74 24.13 -4.93 -2.07
N THR A 75 23.42 -4.03 -1.39
CA THR A 75 24.04 -2.99 -0.54
C THR A 75 24.78 -3.60 0.65
N ARG A 76 24.29 -4.71 1.23
CA ARG A 76 25.00 -5.42 2.31
C ARG A 76 26.36 -6.01 1.90
N LYS A 77 26.59 -6.24 0.60
CA LYS A 77 27.88 -6.73 0.08
C LYS A 77 28.88 -5.62 -0.21
N LEU A 78 28.44 -4.35 -0.18
CA LEU A 78 29.30 -3.19 -0.37
C LEU A 78 30.14 -2.97 0.88
N THR A 79 31.35 -2.44 0.69
CA THR A 79 32.15 -1.94 1.81
C THR A 79 31.51 -0.67 2.39
N PRO A 80 31.82 -0.28 3.64
CA PRO A 80 31.29 0.95 4.22
C PRO A 80 31.55 2.20 3.37
N ALA A 81 32.74 2.32 2.77
CA ALA A 81 33.09 3.42 1.86
C ALA A 81 32.23 3.43 0.58
N GLN A 82 31.87 2.26 0.07
CA GLN A 82 30.97 2.14 -1.09
C GLN A 82 29.52 2.46 -0.73
N GLN A 83 29.08 2.12 0.49
CA GLN A 83 27.74 2.46 0.99
C GLN A 83 27.58 3.97 1.19
N GLU A 84 28.61 4.64 1.73
CA GLU A 84 28.63 6.10 1.93
C GLU A 84 28.62 6.87 0.60
N ALA A 85 29.39 6.41 -0.38
CA ALA A 85 29.38 6.97 -1.73
C ALA A 85 28.00 6.80 -2.40
N LEU A 86 27.41 5.60 -2.34
CA LEU A 86 26.07 5.33 -2.90
C LEU A 86 24.98 6.18 -2.22
N GLY A 87 25.06 6.35 -0.90
CA GLY A 87 24.12 7.19 -0.15
C GLY A 87 24.18 8.66 -0.57
N THR A 88 25.39 9.18 -0.77
CA THR A 88 25.59 10.58 -1.21
C THR A 88 25.03 10.82 -2.62
N ASP A 89 25.23 9.86 -3.54
CA ASP A 89 24.71 9.95 -4.90
C ASP A 89 23.18 9.82 -4.97
N LEU A 90 22.59 8.93 -4.15
CA LEU A 90 21.13 8.78 -4.07
C LEU A 90 20.44 10.06 -3.57
N VAL A 91 21.00 10.72 -2.55
CA VAL A 91 20.45 11.99 -2.06
C VAL A 91 20.50 13.07 -3.13
N ARG A 92 21.58 13.16 -3.91
CA ARG A 92 21.68 14.10 -5.04
C ARG A 92 20.66 13.80 -6.14
N LEU A 93 20.41 12.53 -6.44
CA LEU A 93 19.44 12.12 -7.44
C LEU A 93 18.00 12.41 -7.02
N MET A 94 17.69 12.28 -5.73
CA MET A 94 16.34 12.52 -5.19
C MET A 94 16.03 14.00 -4.92
N PHE A 95 17.05 14.82 -4.69
CA PHE A 95 16.93 16.26 -4.44
C PHE A 95 17.86 17.05 -5.38
N PRO A 96 17.56 17.10 -6.69
CA PRO A 96 18.33 17.92 -7.61
C PRO A 96 18.13 19.39 -7.23
N SER A 97 19.24 20.13 -7.09
CA SER A 97 19.25 21.56 -6.76
C SER A 97 18.82 22.43 -7.93
#